data_AF-A0A7W1V4G4-F1
#
_entry.id   AF-A0A7W1V4G4-F1
#
_cell.length_a   1.000
_cell.length_b   1.000
_cell.length_c   1.000
_cell.angle_alpha   90.00
_cell.angle_beta   90.00
_cell.angle_gamma   90.00
#
_symmetry.space_group_name_H-M   'P 1'
#
loop_
_entity.id
_entity.type
_entity.pdbx_description
1 polymer ?
#
loop_
_entity_poly.entity_id
_entity_poly.type
_entity_poly.pdbx_seq_one_letter_code
_entity_poly.pdbx_strand_id
1 'polypeptide(L)'
;DLPTEFAAQVQVLQRGAEVTADAMPRLRTMKDLDEYWIEINRLENHGDRSYRRLVASLFDGTYEALEVMKLKDVVDSLEHAIDALEKVANTVEQIAVKES
;
A
#
# COMPACT_ATOMS: atom_id res chain seq x y z
N ASP A 1 -4.86 -7.27 -21.89
CA ASP A 1 -4.67 -5.97 -21.21
C ASP A 1 -4.67 -6.16 -19.71
N LEU A 2 -4.00 -5.29 -18.96
CA LEU A 2 -3.97 -5.39 -17.50
C LEU A 2 -5.34 -4.99 -16.91
N PRO A 3 -5.83 -5.67 -15.86
CA PRO A 3 -7.03 -5.25 -15.13
C PRO A 3 -6.92 -3.79 -14.67
N THR A 4 -8.01 -3.03 -14.74
CA THR A 4 -8.02 -1.61 -14.36
C THR A 4 -7.63 -1.41 -12.89
N GLU A 5 -7.91 -2.40 -12.06
CA GLU A 5 -7.58 -2.48 -10.65
C GLU A 5 -6.06 -2.46 -10.38
N PHE A 6 -5.21 -2.84 -11.35
CA PHE A 6 -3.76 -2.67 -11.24
C PHE A 6 -3.38 -1.21 -11.09
N ALA A 7 -4.02 -0.32 -11.86
CA ALA A 7 -3.71 1.10 -11.82
C ALA A 7 -4.02 1.69 -10.44
N ALA A 8 -5.09 1.23 -9.79
CA ALA A 8 -5.42 1.64 -8.43
C ALA A 8 -4.35 1.21 -7.42
N GLN A 9 -3.85 -0.04 -7.50
CA GLN A 9 -2.77 -0.49 -6.62
C GLN A 9 -1.47 0.31 -6.82
N VAL A 10 -1.10 0.56 -8.06
CA VAL A 10 0.09 1.36 -8.38
C VAL A 10 -0.06 2.80 -7.86
N GLN A 11 -1.25 3.39 -7.98
CA GLN A 11 -1.52 4.74 -7.45
C GLN A 11 -1.41 4.78 -5.92
N VAL A 12 -1.94 3.78 -5.22
CA VAL A 12 -1.79 3.66 -3.76
C VAL A 12 -0.32 3.56 -3.37
N LEU A 13 0.43 2.68 -4.03
CA LEU A 13 1.86 2.51 -3.76
C LEU A 13 2.66 3.79 -4.02
N GLN A 14 2.42 4.45 -5.16
CA GLN A 14 3.07 5.72 -5.47
C GLN A 14 2.76 6.78 -4.40
N ARG A 15 1.47 6.93 -4.06
CA ARG A 15 1.06 7.92 -3.06
C ARG A 15 1.63 7.61 -1.68
N GLY A 16 1.63 6.33 -1.29
CA GLY A 16 2.24 5.89 -0.03
C GLY A 16 3.72 6.24 0.02
N ALA A 17 4.47 5.97 -1.07
CA ALA A 17 5.88 6.31 -1.15
C ALA A 17 6.15 7.83 -1.05
N GLU A 18 5.34 8.64 -1.71
CA GLU A 18 5.40 10.11 -1.63
C GLU A 18 5.17 10.60 -0.19
N VAL A 19 4.08 10.16 0.44
CA VAL A 19 3.71 10.58 1.81
C VAL A 19 4.77 10.12 2.82
N THR A 20 5.29 8.88 2.67
CA THR A 20 6.42 8.39 3.46
C THR A 20 7.64 9.28 3.28
N ALA A 21 8.08 9.53 2.04
CA ALA A 21 9.25 10.36 1.76
C ALA A 21 9.12 11.78 2.34
N ASP A 22 7.95 12.40 2.19
CA ASP A 22 7.65 13.73 2.72
C ASP A 22 7.66 13.78 4.26
N ALA A 23 7.34 12.67 4.93
CA ALA A 23 7.32 12.57 6.39
C ALA A 23 8.70 12.33 7.01
N MET A 24 9.60 11.61 6.32
CA MET A 24 10.89 11.19 6.89
C MET A 24 11.75 12.34 7.48
N PRO A 25 11.83 13.55 6.87
CA PRO A 25 12.59 14.65 7.47
C PRO A 25 12.08 15.09 8.86
N ARG A 26 10.78 14.93 9.14
CA ARG A 26 10.15 15.30 10.42
C ARG A 26 10.47 14.33 11.55
N LEU A 27 11.01 13.15 11.26
CA LEU A 27 11.48 12.20 12.28
C LEU A 27 12.58 12.79 13.17
N ARG A 28 13.32 13.80 12.72
CA ARG A 28 14.35 14.45 13.54
C ARG A 28 13.77 15.18 14.76
N THR A 29 12.54 15.68 14.64
CA THR A 29 11.86 16.41 15.73
C THR A 29 10.69 15.65 16.32
N MET A 30 10.24 14.58 15.66
CA MET A 30 9.05 13.79 16.03
C MET A 30 7.79 14.65 16.22
N LYS A 31 7.63 15.70 15.38
CA LYS A 31 6.48 16.62 15.40
C LYS A 31 5.71 16.52 14.10
N ASP A 32 4.40 16.72 14.17
CA ASP A 32 3.50 16.81 13.01
C ASP A 32 3.62 15.57 12.09
N LEU A 33 3.59 14.38 12.72
CA LEU A 33 3.68 13.07 12.06
C LEU A 33 2.35 12.30 12.11
N ASP A 34 1.35 12.79 12.84
CA ASP A 34 0.04 12.15 12.97
C ASP A 34 -0.69 12.03 11.63
N GLU A 35 -0.64 13.08 10.82
CA GLU A 35 -1.18 13.06 9.46
C GLU A 35 -0.52 11.97 8.58
N TYR A 36 0.74 11.60 8.85
CA TYR A 36 1.46 10.60 8.06
C TYR A 36 0.89 9.19 8.26
N TRP A 37 0.81 8.70 9.50
CA TRP A 37 0.32 7.33 9.73
C TRP A 37 -1.20 7.21 9.50
N ILE A 38 -1.96 8.29 9.71
CA ILE A 38 -3.38 8.35 9.33
C ILE A 38 -3.54 8.20 7.80
N GLU A 39 -2.74 8.93 7.02
CA GLU A 39 -2.81 8.86 5.55
C GLU A 39 -2.35 7.50 5.02
N ILE A 40 -1.28 6.92 5.58
CA ILE A 40 -0.84 5.57 5.19
C ILE A 40 -1.91 4.52 5.52
N ASN A 41 -2.55 4.58 6.69
CA ASN A 41 -3.65 3.66 7.02
C ASN A 41 -4.84 3.82 6.06
N ARG A 42 -5.17 5.06 5.63
CA ARG A 42 -6.21 5.30 4.62
C ARG A 42 -5.85 4.70 3.26
N LEU A 43 -4.59 4.82 2.85
CA LEU A 43 -4.06 4.29 1.60
C LEU A 43 -4.03 2.76 1.60
N GLU A 44 -3.53 2.14 2.68
CA GLU A 44 -3.55 0.68 2.87
C GLU A 44 -4.98 0.14 2.76
N ASN A 45 -5.94 0.71 3.48
CA ASN A 45 -7.35 0.32 3.39
C ASN A 45 -7.90 0.41 1.95
N HIS A 46 -7.42 1.36 1.15
CA HIS A 46 -7.78 1.45 -0.27
C HIS A 46 -7.10 0.37 -1.12
N GLY A 47 -5.80 0.14 -0.91
CA GLY A 47 -5.01 -0.91 -1.54
C GLY A 47 -5.63 -2.28 -1.29
N ASP A 48 -5.95 -2.58 -0.04
CA ASP A 48 -6.48 -3.85 0.43
C ASP A 48 -7.87 -4.16 -0.19
N ARG A 49 -8.72 -3.15 -0.34
CA ARG A 49 -9.98 -3.27 -1.10
C ARG A 49 -9.76 -3.45 -2.60
N SER A 50 -8.71 -2.87 -3.17
CA SER A 50 -8.36 -3.02 -4.58
C SER A 50 -7.80 -4.41 -4.85
N TYR A 51 -6.89 -4.89 -4.00
CA TYR A 51 -6.32 -6.23 -4.00
C TYR A 51 -7.41 -7.30 -4.04
N ARG A 52 -8.36 -7.27 -3.11
CA ARG A 52 -9.43 -8.28 -3.03
C ARG A 52 -10.28 -8.32 -4.30
N ARG A 53 -10.60 -7.16 -4.89
CA ARG A 53 -11.35 -7.08 -6.15
C ARG A 53 -10.54 -7.61 -7.33
N LEU A 54 -9.26 -7.28 -7.37
CA LEU A 54 -8.37 -7.75 -8.42
C LEU A 54 -8.20 -9.26 -8.36
N VAL A 55 -7.93 -9.83 -7.18
CA VAL A 55 -7.86 -11.28 -7.00
C VAL A 55 -9.18 -11.94 -7.42
N ALA A 56 -10.34 -11.41 -7.01
CA ALA A 56 -11.62 -11.94 -7.46
C ALA A 56 -11.76 -11.93 -8.99
N SER A 57 -11.33 -10.87 -9.67
CA SER A 57 -11.37 -10.76 -11.14
C SER A 57 -10.41 -11.73 -11.84
N LEU A 58 -9.25 -12.02 -11.25
CA LEU A 58 -8.31 -12.98 -11.85
C LEU A 58 -8.87 -14.41 -11.84
N PHE A 59 -9.70 -14.74 -10.85
CA PHE A 59 -10.25 -16.09 -10.68
C PHE A 59 -11.70 -16.22 -11.17
N ASP A 60 -12.23 -15.25 -11.93
CA ASP A 60 -13.61 -15.27 -12.44
C ASP A 60 -13.85 -16.21 -13.64
N GLY A 61 -12.78 -16.79 -14.17
CA GLY A 61 -12.80 -17.70 -15.32
C GLY A 61 -12.52 -17.03 -16.67
N THR A 62 -12.25 -15.72 -16.71
CA THR A 62 -11.92 -14.97 -17.93
C THR A 62 -10.49 -15.22 -18.40
N TYR A 63 -9.57 -15.51 -17.48
CA TYR A 63 -8.13 -15.68 -17.76
C TYR A 63 -7.72 -17.15 -17.79
N GLU A 64 -6.77 -17.49 -18.67
CA GLU A 64 -6.10 -18.78 -18.65
C GLU A 64 -5.27 -18.96 -17.36
N ALA A 65 -5.15 -20.18 -16.84
CA ALA A 65 -4.51 -20.44 -15.56
C ALA A 65 -3.07 -19.90 -15.45
N LEU A 66 -2.29 -19.98 -16.54
CA LEU A 66 -0.94 -19.45 -16.58
C LEU A 66 -0.92 -17.91 -16.52
N GLU A 67 -1.92 -17.25 -17.09
CA GLU A 67 -2.06 -15.80 -17.04
C GLU A 67 -2.47 -15.34 -15.64
N VAL A 68 -3.40 -16.06 -15.00
CA VAL A 68 -3.77 -15.85 -13.59
C VAL A 68 -2.55 -15.91 -12.68
N MET A 69 -1.70 -16.93 -12.83
CA MET A 69 -0.47 -17.06 -12.04
C MET A 69 0.45 -15.85 -12.20
N LYS A 70 0.73 -15.43 -13.44
CA LYS A 70 1.60 -14.28 -13.71
C LYS A 70 1.06 -12.98 -13.14
N LEU A 71 -0.23 -12.71 -13.33
CA LEU A 71 -0.86 -11.48 -12.85
C LEU A 71 -0.94 -11.46 -11.33
N LYS A 72 -1.25 -12.59 -10.71
CA LYS A 72 -1.30 -12.72 -9.25
C LYS A 72 0.07 -12.41 -8.63
N ASP A 73 1.17 -12.94 -9.16
CA ASP A 73 2.51 -12.69 -8.61
C ASP A 73 2.87 -11.18 -8.60
N VAL A 74 2.47 -10.44 -9.64
CA VAL A 74 2.69 -8.99 -9.70
C VAL A 74 1.82 -8.25 -8.68
N VAL A 75 0.56 -8.66 -8.53
CA VAL A 75 -0.38 -8.03 -7.60
C VAL A 75 0.04 -8.25 -6.16
N ASP A 76 0.43 -9.47 -5.82
CA ASP A 76 0.96 -9.82 -4.49
C ASP A 76 2.21 -8.97 -4.20
N SER A 77 3.06 -8.74 -5.21
CA SER A 77 4.26 -7.90 -5.05
C SER A 77 3.92 -6.42 -4.79
N LEU A 78 2.87 -5.88 -5.43
CA LEU A 78 2.39 -4.52 -5.17
C LEU A 78 1.80 -4.41 -3.76
N GLU A 79 1.00 -5.39 -3.35
CA GLU A 79 0.39 -5.43 -2.01
C GLU A 79 1.46 -5.49 -0.91
N HIS A 80 2.45 -6.37 -1.07
CA HIS A 80 3.58 -6.42 -0.13
C HIS A 80 4.35 -5.11 -0.02
N ALA A 81 4.46 -4.34 -1.10
CA ALA A 81 5.10 -3.03 -1.07
C ALA A 81 4.27 -2.00 -0.30
N ILE A 82 2.94 -2.05 -0.40
CA ILE A 82 2.02 -1.18 0.36
C ILE A 82 2.07 -1.53 1.85
N ASP A 83 1.97 -2.81 2.21
CA ASP A 83 2.11 -3.31 3.59
C ASP A 83 3.49 -2.95 4.19
N ALA A 84 4.56 -2.93 3.38
CA ALA A 84 5.87 -2.47 3.85
C ALA A 84 5.87 -0.98 4.25
N LEU A 85 5.15 -0.12 3.52
CA LEU A 85 5.01 1.30 3.89
C LEU A 85 4.15 1.46 5.16
N GLU A 86 3.10 0.65 5.31
CA GLU A 86 2.30 0.60 6.53
C GLU A 86 3.14 0.22 7.75
N LYS A 87 4.00 -0.80 7.64
CA LYS A 87 4.93 -1.20 8.69
C LYS A 87 5.87 -0.06 9.10
N VAL A 88 6.34 0.75 8.15
CA VAL A 88 7.14 1.94 8.45
C VAL A 88 6.30 2.96 9.24
N ALA A 89 5.08 3.26 8.79
CA ALA A 89 4.19 4.19 9.48
C ALA A 89 3.86 3.75 10.92
N ASN A 90 3.51 2.49 11.12
CA ASN A 90 3.24 1.90 12.43
C ASN A 90 4.47 1.96 13.34
N THR A 91 5.67 1.77 12.80
CA THR A 91 6.93 1.91 13.55
C THR A 91 7.16 3.36 13.99
N VAL A 92 6.91 4.31 13.09
CA VAL A 92 7.04 5.76 13.38
C VAL A 92 6.04 6.19 14.45
N GLU A 93 4.78 5.78 14.35
CA GLU A 93 3.74 6.04 15.36
C GLU A 93 4.18 5.54 16.74
N GLN A 94 4.64 4.29 16.82
CA GLN A 94 5.11 3.70 18.08
C GLN A 94 6.28 4.45 18.71
N ILE A 95 7.19 5.00 17.90
CA ILE A 95 8.31 5.81 18.41
C ILE A 95 7.78 7.16 18.91
N ALA A 96 6.95 7.84 18.12
CA ALA A 96 6.41 9.16 18.49
C ALA A 96 5.58 9.11 19.78
N VAL A 97 4.76 8.06 19.96
CA VAL A 97 3.96 7.86 21.18
C VAL A 97 4.83 7.62 22.41
N LYS A 98 6.00 6.97 22.27
CA LYS A 98 6.92 6.72 23.39
C LYS A 98 7.71 7.96 23.82
N GLU A 99 7.96 8.87 22.89
CA GLU A 99 8.70 10.12 23.13
C GLU A 99 7.79 11.31 23.51
N SER A 100 6.47 11.07 23.60
CA SER A 100 5.45 12.06 24.00
C SER A 100 5.15 12.08 25.50
#